data_AF-A0AAD7EC13-F1
#
_entry.id   AF-A0AAD7EC13-F1
#
_cell.length_a   1.000
_cell.length_b   1.000
_cell.length_c   1.000
_cell.angle_alpha   90.00
_cell.angle_beta   90.00
_cell.angle_gamma   90.00
#
_symmetry.space_group_name_H-M   'P 1'
#
loop_
_entity.id
_entity.type
_entity.pdbx_description
1 polymer ?
#
loop_
_entity_poly.entity_id
_entity_poly.type
_entity_poly.pdbx_seq_one_letter_code
_entity_poly.pdbx_strand_id
1 'polypeptide(L)'
;MLQELSHMDRITQLQDEIQHLLTIMGSTVAYLTSRANFVQVSEEVPVTKERNPDKYDKPEVFDANKKELVNDLIVKAKQVEYLIKSLPEPEPEEEQAKRLQTLDDEMTLANAEYVQAVARSKDLHAQITDTLRLMLQETDQLGAGAGAAEG
;
A
#
# COMPACT_ATOMS: atom_id res chain seq x y z
N MET A 1 -13.69 -5.52 3.46
CA MET A 1 -13.43 -4.66 2.27
C MET A 1 -12.78 -3.36 2.73
N LEU A 2 -11.62 -3.45 3.37
CA LEU A 2 -10.84 -2.32 3.92
C LEU A 2 -9.44 -2.34 3.30
N GLN A 3 -9.37 -2.62 2.01
CA GLN A 3 -8.12 -2.64 1.25
C GLN A 3 -7.91 -1.27 0.55
N GLU A 4 -8.43 -0.21 1.17
CA GLU A 4 -8.45 1.16 0.64
C GLU A 4 -7.68 2.17 1.52
N LEU A 5 -6.76 1.73 2.40
CA LEU A 5 -6.06 2.69 3.28
C LEU A 5 -4.53 2.63 3.36
N SER A 6 -3.81 1.81 2.60
CA SER A 6 -2.35 1.97 2.53
C SER A 6 -1.73 1.26 1.34
N HIS A 7 -2.10 1.66 0.13
CA HIS A 7 -1.15 1.60 -0.96
C HIS A 7 -0.63 3.02 -1.05
N MET A 8 0.63 3.25 -0.65
CA MET A 8 1.30 4.54 -0.85
C MET A 8 1.00 5.03 -2.28
N ASP A 9 0.71 6.33 -2.44
CA ASP A 9 0.39 6.89 -3.76
C ASP A 9 1.44 6.42 -4.77
N ARG A 10 1.01 5.92 -5.94
CA ARG A 10 1.91 5.37 -6.95
C ARG A 10 2.94 6.40 -7.40
N ILE A 11 2.59 7.68 -7.35
CA ILE A 11 3.51 8.79 -7.62
C ILE A 11 4.57 8.87 -6.52
N THR A 12 4.18 8.81 -5.24
CA THR A 12 5.13 8.75 -4.12
C THR A 12 6.04 7.51 -4.20
N GLN A 13 5.49 6.35 -4.54
CA GLN A 13 6.28 5.12 -4.74
C GLN A 13 7.30 5.28 -5.87
N LEU A 14 6.90 5.89 -6.99
CA LEU A 14 7.81 6.17 -8.10
C LEU A 14 8.91 7.15 -7.69
N GLN A 15 8.57 8.20 -6.95
CA GLN A 15 9.54 9.16 -6.42
C GLN A 15 10.58 8.46 -5.55
N ASP A 16 10.14 7.61 -4.62
CA ASP A 16 11.03 6.88 -3.71
C ASP A 16 11.95 5.91 -4.46
N GLU A 17 11.43 5.16 -5.44
CA GLU A 17 12.26 4.23 -6.23
C GLU A 17 13.26 4.97 -7.13
N ILE A 18 12.92 6.15 -7.66
CA ILE A 18 13.89 7.00 -8.38
C ILE A 18 14.99 7.49 -7.44
N GLN A 19 14.63 7.95 -6.23
CA GLN A 19 15.59 8.38 -5.21
C GLN A 19 16.53 7.23 -4.81
N HIS A 20 15.99 6.01 -4.68
CA HIS A 20 16.75 4.81 -4.37
C HIS A 20 17.70 4.47 -5.51
N LEU A 21 17.24 4.53 -6.76
CA LEU A 21 18.07 4.29 -7.95
C LEU A 21 19.26 5.24 -8.00
N LEU A 22 19.04 6.54 -7.77
CA LEU A 22 20.11 7.54 -7.72
C LEU A 22 21.10 7.28 -6.57
N THR A 23 20.60 6.83 -5.41
CA THR A 23 21.44 6.47 -4.26
C THR A 23 22.33 5.26 -4.55
N ILE A 24 21.78 4.24 -5.23
CA ILE A 24 22.53 3.06 -5.69
C ILE A 24 23.60 3.47 -6.70
N MET A 25 23.27 4.34 -7.67
CA MET A 25 24.24 4.87 -8.64
C MET A 25 25.40 5.58 -7.94
N GLY A 26 25.10 6.51 -7.01
CA GLY A 26 26.14 7.22 -6.25
C GLY A 26 27.01 6.29 -5.41
N SER A 27 26.39 5.34 -4.72
CA SER A 27 27.09 4.34 -3.91
C SER A 27 27.95 3.40 -4.76
N THR A 28 27.49 3.05 -5.96
CA THR A 28 28.24 2.23 -6.92
C THR A 28 29.50 2.95 -7.39
N VAL A 29 29.39 4.22 -7.76
CA VAL A 29 30.55 5.04 -8.16
C VAL A 29 31.52 5.21 -6.99
N ALA A 30 31.01 5.45 -5.78
CA ALA A 30 31.83 5.54 -4.57
C ALA A 30 32.54 4.21 -4.27
N TYR A 31 31.86 3.07 -4.42
CA TYR A 31 32.44 1.74 -4.24
C TYR A 31 33.55 1.46 -5.25
N LEU A 32 33.29 1.69 -6.55
CA LEU A 32 34.27 1.47 -7.62
C LEU A 32 35.52 2.34 -7.46
N THR A 33 35.37 3.59 -7.01
CA THR A 33 36.52 4.51 -6.82
C THR A 33 37.27 4.27 -5.50
N SER A 34 36.57 3.84 -4.44
CA SER A 34 37.18 3.62 -3.13
C SER A 34 37.81 2.24 -2.95
N ARG A 35 37.34 1.21 -3.67
CA ARG A 35 37.80 -0.18 -3.52
C ARG A 35 38.64 -0.70 -4.69
N ALA A 36 38.77 0.07 -5.77
CA ALA A 36 39.71 -0.26 -6.84
C ALA A 36 41.16 -0.14 -6.38
N ASN A 37 41.97 -1.14 -6.75
CA ASN A 37 43.43 -1.13 -6.61
C ASN A 37 44.09 -0.70 -7.92
N PHE A 38 45.35 -0.26 -7.85
CA PHE A 38 46.13 0.09 -9.03
C PHE A 38 46.46 -1.16 -9.83
N VAL A 39 46.25 -1.11 -11.15
CA VAL A 39 46.65 -2.16 -12.08
C VAL A 39 47.86 -1.67 -12.86
N GLN A 40 48.89 -2.51 -12.96
CA GLN A 40 50.07 -2.21 -13.77
C GLN A 40 49.69 -2.31 -15.26
N VAL A 41 49.82 -1.20 -15.99
CA VAL A 41 49.47 -1.14 -17.42
C VAL A 41 50.67 -1.42 -18.32
N SER A 42 51.90 -1.24 -17.82
CA SER A 42 53.15 -1.52 -18.55
C SER A 42 54.14 -2.28 -17.66
N GLU A 43 54.74 -3.34 -18.18
CA GLU A 43 55.75 -4.16 -17.49
C GLU A 43 56.99 -3.35 -17.09
N GLU A 44 57.28 -2.25 -17.79
CA GLU A 44 58.46 -1.40 -17.57
C GLU A 44 58.29 -0.40 -16.41
N VAL A 45 57.07 -0.19 -15.91
CA VAL A 45 56.78 0.77 -14.83
C VAL A 45 56.23 0.03 -13.61
N PRO A 46 57.06 -0.21 -12.58
CA PRO A 46 56.62 -0.85 -11.35
C PRO A 46 55.56 -0.02 -10.63
N VAL A 47 54.55 -0.67 -10.05
CA VAL A 47 53.55 0.01 -9.22
C VAL A 47 54.22 0.48 -7.92
N THR A 48 54.45 1.79 -7.79
CA THR A 48 55.15 2.39 -6.65
C THR A 48 54.25 2.71 -5.46
N LYS A 49 52.93 2.51 -5.59
CA LYS A 49 51.94 2.74 -4.53
C LYS A 49 50.90 1.63 -4.51
N GLU A 50 50.90 0.84 -3.46
CA GLU A 50 49.80 -0.06 -3.13
C GLU A 50 48.86 0.64 -2.15
N ARG A 51 47.56 0.56 -2.39
CA ARG A 51 46.56 1.03 -1.42
C ARG A 51 46.60 0.09 -0.22
N ASN A 52 46.33 0.59 0.99
CA ASN A 52 46.32 -0.25 2.20
C ASN A 52 45.43 -1.49 1.96
N PRO A 53 45.89 -2.74 2.22
CA PRO A 53 45.14 -3.98 1.97
C PRO A 53 43.74 -4.04 2.57
N ASP A 54 43.46 -3.30 3.66
CA ASP A 54 42.11 -3.21 4.23
C ASP A 54 41.14 -2.36 3.38
N LYS A 55 41.67 -1.58 2.44
CA LYS A 55 40.93 -0.58 1.64
C LYS A 55 40.63 -1.01 0.21
N TYR A 56 41.13 -2.16 -0.26
CA TYR A 56 40.82 -2.67 -1.60
C TYR A 56 40.34 -4.12 -1.55
N ASP A 57 39.44 -4.48 -2.47
CA ASP A 57 38.91 -5.84 -2.56
C ASP A 57 39.80 -6.71 -3.45
N LYS A 58 39.86 -8.02 -3.15
CA LYS A 58 40.51 -8.99 -4.05
C LYS A 58 39.84 -8.94 -5.43
N PRO A 59 40.57 -9.15 -6.54
CA PRO A 59 40.02 -9.02 -7.89
C PRO A 59 38.76 -9.87 -8.12
N GLU A 60 38.72 -11.08 -7.57
CA GLU A 60 37.57 -12.00 -7.66
C GLU A 60 36.33 -11.46 -6.95
N VAL A 61 36.50 -10.93 -5.73
CA VAL A 61 35.42 -10.33 -4.93
C VAL A 61 34.94 -9.04 -5.58
N PHE A 62 35.86 -8.24 -6.11
CA PHE A 62 35.53 -7.00 -6.81
C PHE A 62 34.74 -7.25 -8.11
N ASP A 63 35.07 -8.29 -8.87
CA ASP A 63 34.31 -8.67 -10.07
C ASP A 63 32.93 -9.24 -9.74
N ALA A 64 32.83 -10.05 -8.68
CA ALA A 64 31.54 -10.54 -8.18
C ALA A 64 30.63 -9.38 -7.74
N ASN A 65 31.17 -8.44 -6.94
CA ASN A 65 30.42 -7.27 -6.46
C ASN A 65 30.00 -6.35 -7.61
N LYS A 66 30.83 -6.18 -8.66
CA LYS A 66 30.41 -5.44 -9.87
C LYS A 66 29.20 -6.06 -10.54
N LYS A 67 29.19 -7.39 -10.70
CA LYS A 67 28.08 -8.11 -11.33
C LYS A 67 26.80 -7.98 -10.50
N GLU A 68 26.91 -8.04 -9.19
CA GLU A 68 25.80 -7.81 -8.27
C GLU A 68 25.24 -6.38 -8.40
N LEU A 69 26.10 -5.36 -8.36
CA LEU A 69 25.71 -3.96 -8.49
C LEU A 69 25.02 -3.67 -9.83
N VAL A 70 25.52 -4.24 -10.93
CA VAL A 70 24.90 -4.11 -12.26
C VAL A 70 23.53 -4.79 -12.28
N ASN A 71 23.41 -5.97 -11.67
CA ASN A 71 22.13 -6.68 -11.61
C ASN A 71 21.10 -5.89 -10.79
N ASP A 72 21.49 -5.37 -9.63
CA ASP A 72 20.63 -4.54 -8.79
C ASP A 72 20.16 -3.27 -9.53
N LEU A 73 21.07 -2.60 -10.24
CA LEU A 73 20.74 -1.44 -11.06
C LEU A 73 19.71 -1.77 -12.16
N ILE A 74 19.87 -2.90 -12.85
CA ILE A 74 18.96 -3.33 -13.91
C ILE A 74 17.59 -3.69 -13.35
N VAL A 75 17.55 -4.42 -12.23
CA VAL A 75 16.30 -4.80 -11.56
C VAL A 75 15.55 -3.53 -11.13
N LYS A 76 16.24 -2.57 -10.50
CA LYS A 76 15.66 -1.31 -10.07
C LYS A 76 15.17 -0.46 -11.24
N ALA A 77 15.93 -0.38 -12.33
CA ALA A 77 15.49 0.32 -13.53
C ALA A 77 14.20 -0.29 -14.13
N LYS A 78 14.09 -1.62 -14.15
CA LYS A 78 12.86 -2.30 -14.60
C LYS A 78 11.68 -2.08 -13.66
N GLN A 79 11.93 -2.02 -12.35
CA GLN A 79 10.89 -1.68 -11.36
C GLN A 79 10.34 -0.28 -11.60
N VAL A 80 11.22 0.70 -11.82
CA VAL A 80 10.82 2.07 -12.18
C VAL A 80 10.04 2.09 -13.50
N GLU A 81 10.48 1.37 -14.52
CA GLU A 81 9.76 1.27 -15.80
C GLU A 81 8.36 0.67 -15.62
N TYR A 82 8.22 -0.38 -14.81
CA TYR A 82 6.93 -0.98 -14.49
C TYR A 82 6.03 0.00 -13.74
N LEU A 83 6.58 0.74 -12.76
CA LEU A 83 5.82 1.74 -12.02
C LEU A 83 5.30 2.85 -12.93
N ILE A 84 6.12 3.35 -13.85
CA ILE A 84 5.71 4.34 -14.86
C ILE A 84 4.55 3.79 -15.71
N LYS A 85 4.64 2.55 -16.19
CA LYS A 85 3.55 1.91 -16.96
C LYS A 85 2.29 1.68 -16.14
N SER A 86 2.42 1.57 -14.83
CA SER A 86 1.30 1.40 -13.91
C SER A 86 0.66 2.72 -13.47
N LEU A 87 1.23 3.88 -13.82
CA LEU A 87 0.60 5.14 -13.48
C LEU A 87 -0.75 5.28 -14.21
N PRO A 88 -1.82 5.69 -13.50
CA PRO A 88 -3.07 6.02 -14.17
C PRO A 88 -2.83 7.17 -15.14
N GLU A 89 -3.43 7.09 -16.32
CA GLU A 89 -3.35 8.17 -17.30
C GLU A 89 -3.96 9.45 -16.70
N PRO A 90 -3.32 10.62 -16.89
CA PRO A 90 -3.87 11.86 -16.38
C PRO A 90 -5.16 12.20 -17.12
N GLU A 91 -6.30 12.11 -16.40
CA GLU A 91 -7.59 12.59 -16.89
C GLU A 91 -7.56 14.14 -16.96
N PRO A 92 -8.20 14.77 -17.97
CA PRO A 92 -8.38 16.21 -17.98
C PRO A 92 -9.13 16.69 -16.73
N GLU A 93 -8.71 17.81 -16.14
CA GLU A 93 -9.29 18.34 -14.90
C GLU A 93 -10.82 18.53 -14.99
N GLU A 94 -11.33 18.93 -16.15
CA GLU A 94 -12.78 19.09 -16.38
C GLU A 94 -13.54 17.77 -16.32
N GLU A 95 -12.97 16.68 -16.84
CA GLU A 95 -13.57 15.34 -16.80
C GLU A 95 -13.49 14.77 -15.39
N GLN A 96 -12.36 14.96 -14.72
CA GLN A 96 -12.17 14.57 -13.34
C GLN A 96 -13.17 15.29 -12.41
N ALA A 97 -13.38 16.59 -12.60
CA ALA A 97 -14.34 17.37 -11.82
C ALA A 97 -15.78 16.88 -12.04
N LYS A 98 -16.18 16.61 -13.29
CA LYS A 98 -17.52 16.03 -13.60
C LYS A 98 -17.71 14.66 -12.97
N ARG A 99 -16.67 13.82 -13.00
CA ARG A 99 -16.69 12.49 -12.38
C ARG A 99 -16.83 12.58 -10.87
N LEU A 100 -16.10 13.49 -10.21
CA LEU A 100 -16.24 13.74 -8.78
C LEU A 100 -17.65 14.22 -8.42
N GLN A 101 -18.22 15.14 -9.20
CA GLN A 101 -19.57 15.61 -8.98
C GLN A 101 -20.60 14.48 -9.10
N THR A 102 -20.46 13.64 -10.12
CA THR A 102 -21.35 12.48 -10.31
C THR A 102 -21.25 11.49 -9.14
N LEU A 103 -20.04 11.23 -8.64
CA LEU A 103 -19.82 10.38 -7.47
C LEU A 103 -20.43 10.98 -6.19
N ASP A 104 -20.37 12.30 -6.02
CA ASP A 104 -20.97 12.99 -4.86
C ASP A 104 -22.50 12.92 -4.88
N ASP A 105 -23.09 13.10 -6.07
CA ASP A 105 -24.53 12.94 -6.28
C ASP A 105 -24.99 11.50 -5.99
N GLU A 106 -24.25 10.50 -6.50
CA GLU A 106 -24.49 9.07 -6.23
C GLU A 106 -24.36 8.74 -4.74
N MET A 107 -23.32 9.26 -4.07
CA MET A 107 -23.10 9.05 -2.65
C MET A 107 -24.23 9.67 -1.81
N THR A 108 -24.69 10.85 -2.20
CA THR A 108 -25.81 11.54 -1.53
C THR A 108 -27.10 10.73 -1.65
N LEU A 109 -27.40 10.20 -2.84
CA LEU A 109 -28.56 9.36 -3.08
C LEU A 109 -28.47 8.04 -2.30
N ALA A 110 -27.34 7.34 -2.39
CA ALA A 110 -27.11 6.08 -1.67
C ALA A 110 -27.21 6.27 -0.14
N ASN A 111 -26.72 7.38 0.40
CA ASN A 111 -26.85 7.69 1.81
C ASN A 111 -28.30 7.98 2.22
N ALA A 112 -29.08 8.68 1.37
CA ALA A 112 -30.50 8.90 1.62
C ALA A 112 -31.29 7.59 1.64
N GLU A 113 -31.03 6.69 0.69
CA GLU A 113 -31.62 5.35 0.65
C GLU A 113 -31.22 4.51 1.87
N TYR A 114 -29.95 4.58 2.27
CA TYR A 114 -29.45 3.92 3.47
C TYR A 114 -30.19 4.40 4.73
N VAL A 115 -30.34 5.72 4.92
CA VAL A 115 -31.07 6.28 6.06
C VAL A 115 -32.53 5.81 6.07
N GLN A 116 -33.19 5.79 4.92
CA GLN A 116 -34.57 5.29 4.81
C GLN A 116 -34.67 3.79 5.12
N ALA A 117 -33.74 2.98 4.62
CA ALA A 117 -33.70 1.55 4.90
C ALA A 117 -33.48 1.27 6.41
N VAL A 118 -32.57 2.01 7.05
CA VAL A 118 -32.32 1.91 8.49
C VAL A 118 -33.56 2.35 9.29
N ALA A 119 -34.23 3.44 8.89
CA ALA A 119 -35.44 3.89 9.56
C ALA A 119 -36.56 2.83 9.51
N ARG A 120 -36.81 2.25 8.32
CA ARG A 120 -37.77 1.15 8.16
C ARG A 120 -37.39 -0.07 9.00
N SER A 121 -36.11 -0.44 9.01
CA SER A 121 -35.63 -1.56 9.82
C SER A 121 -35.84 -1.32 11.32
N LYS A 122 -35.63 -0.10 11.81
CA LYS A 122 -35.88 0.26 13.21
C LYS A 122 -37.36 0.22 13.56
N ASP A 123 -38.22 0.71 12.67
CA ASP A 123 -39.67 0.67 12.86
C ASP A 123 -40.20 -0.76 12.91
N LEU A 124 -39.83 -1.62 11.94
CA LEU A 124 -40.19 -3.04 11.97
C LEU A 124 -39.66 -3.75 13.22
N HIS A 125 -38.44 -3.44 13.64
CA HIS A 125 -37.88 -4.01 14.87
C HIS A 125 -38.69 -3.60 16.11
N ALA A 126 -39.14 -2.34 16.19
CA ALA A 126 -40.00 -1.87 17.27
C ALA A 126 -41.35 -2.61 17.25
N GLN A 127 -42.00 -2.73 16.09
CA GLN A 127 -43.26 -3.46 15.94
C GLN A 127 -43.15 -4.92 16.37
N ILE A 128 -42.08 -5.62 15.96
CA ILE A 128 -41.81 -7.01 16.38
C ILE A 128 -41.56 -7.11 17.89
N THR A 129 -40.83 -6.15 18.46
CA THR A 129 -40.57 -6.12 19.90
C THR A 129 -41.87 -5.94 20.69
N ASP A 130 -42.78 -5.09 20.22
CA ASP A 130 -44.04 -4.83 20.89
C ASP A 130 -45.03 -5.99 20.77
N THR A 131 -45.08 -6.68 19.62
CA THR A 131 -45.89 -7.92 19.50
C THR A 131 -45.37 -9.03 20.41
N LEU A 132 -44.04 -9.21 20.49
CA LEU A 132 -43.44 -10.18 21.40
C LEU A 132 -43.74 -9.85 22.87
N ARG A 133 -43.69 -8.56 23.26
CA ARG A 133 -44.07 -8.13 24.62
C ARG A 133 -45.53 -8.43 24.92
N LEU A 134 -46.43 -8.16 23.99
CA LEU A 134 -47.86 -8.41 24.18
C LEU A 134 -48.16 -9.90 24.33
N MET A 135 -47.54 -10.76 23.49
CA MET A 135 -47.66 -12.21 23.61
C MET A 135 -47.11 -12.75 24.95
N LEU A 136 -45.99 -12.20 25.43
CA LEU A 136 -45.44 -12.55 26.75
C LEU A 136 -46.37 -12.14 27.89
N GLN A 137 -46.95 -10.93 27.83
CA GLN A 137 -47.90 -10.45 28.85
C GLN A 137 -49.22 -11.24 28.88
N GLU A 138 -49.72 -11.65 27.71
CA GLU A 138 -50.92 -12.50 27.62
C GLU A 138 -50.66 -13.88 28.23
N THR A 139 -49.47 -14.43 28.03
CA THR A 139 -49.04 -15.69 28.65
C THR A 139 -48.93 -15.59 30.18
N ASP A 140 -48.40 -14.47 30.70
CA ASP A 140 -48.32 -14.20 32.14
C ASP A 140 -49.71 -14.04 32.79
N GLN A 141 -50.67 -13.40 32.10
CA GLN A 141 -52.05 -13.26 32.59
C GLN A 141 -52.81 -14.59 32.61
N LEU A 142 -52.59 -15.47 31.63
CA LEU A 142 -53.14 -16.83 31.61
C LEU A 142 -52.53 -17.71 32.71
N GLY A 143 -51.26 -17.52 33.05
CA GLY A 143 -50.60 -18.16 34.20
C GLY A 143 -51.11 -17.66 35.56
N ALA A 144 -51.36 -16.36 35.70
CA ALA A 144 -51.88 -15.76 36.94
C ALA A 144 -53.37 -16.07 37.19
N GLY A 145 -54.18 -16.20 36.13
CA GLY A 145 -55.59 -16.59 36.23
C GLY A 145 -55.80 -18.04 36.67
N ALA A 146 -54.87 -18.95 36.35
CA ALA A 146 -54.92 -20.33 36.80
C ALA A 146 -54.56 -20.48 38.29
N GLY A 147 -53.72 -19.60 38.85
CA GLY A 147 -53.36 -19.63 40.28
C GLY A 147 -54.41 -19.07 41.23
N ALA A 148 -55.39 -18.31 40.75
CA ALA A 148 -56.45 -17.71 41.57
C ALA A 148 -57.72 -18.59 41.71
N ALA A 149 -57.78 -19.74 41.02
CA ALA A 149 -58.91 -20.68 41.05
C ALA A 149 -58.72 -21.89 41.97
N GLU A 150 -57.56 -22.02 42.66
CA GLU A 150 -57.28 -23.09 43.65
C GLU A 150 -57.11 -22.54 45.08
N GLY A 151 -58.04 -21.67 45.52
CA GLY A 151 -58.13 -21.18 46.90
C GLY A 151 -59.48 -21.49 47.54
#